data_AF-A0A7W3Y7G6-F1
#
_entry.id   AF-A0A7W3Y7G6-F1
#
_cell.length_a   1.000
_cell.length_b   1.000
_cell.length_c   1.000
_cell.angle_alpha   90.00
_cell.angle_beta   90.00
_cell.angle_gamma   90.00
#
_symmetry.space_group_name_H-M   'P 1'
#
loop_
_entity.id
_entity.type
_entity.pdbx_description
1 polymer ?
#
loop_
_entity_poly.entity_id
_entity_poly.type
_entity_poly.pdbx_seq_one_letter_code
_entity_poly.pdbx_strand_id
1 'polypeptide(L)'
;MGILILAFAVSACAHSTVKPLIDTRPAVNVQELEGRFRFPKCVVSVPLTQDQAIASAGSVGAPRINERQEWRELTEKIAPGDELRHVWCMPRRGRGGVDLVGLFRGKHLLAEVHTVFVD
;
A
#
# COMPACT_ATOMS: atom_id res chain seq x y z
N MET A 1 12.90 -42.71 35.16
CA MET A 1 11.73 -41.88 34.80
C MET A 1 12.22 -40.50 34.43
N GLY A 2 12.43 -40.24 33.14
CA GLY A 2 12.80 -38.92 32.63
C GLY A 2 11.62 -38.36 31.84
N ILE A 3 11.07 -37.23 32.29
CA ILE A 3 10.05 -36.49 31.55
C ILE A 3 10.76 -35.25 30.98
N LEU A 4 11.06 -35.30 29.68
CA LEU A 4 11.42 -34.13 28.88
C LEU A 4 10.16 -33.26 28.75
N ILE A 5 10.18 -32.06 29.34
CA ILE A 5 9.14 -31.06 29.09
C ILE A 5 9.54 -30.30 27.82
N LEU A 6 8.77 -30.51 26.75
CA LEU A 6 8.85 -29.77 25.50
C LEU A 6 8.64 -28.26 25.77
N ALA A 7 9.67 -27.46 25.49
CA ALA A 7 9.54 -26.02 25.37
C ALA A 7 8.71 -25.71 24.11
N PHE A 8 7.46 -25.27 24.30
CA PHE A 8 6.68 -24.64 23.24
C PHE A 8 7.35 -23.31 22.89
N ALA A 9 8.17 -23.33 21.85
CA ALA A 9 8.65 -22.11 21.21
C ALA A 9 7.44 -21.40 20.60
N VAL A 10 6.95 -20.37 21.30
CA VAL A 10 5.99 -19.42 20.77
C VAL A 10 6.71 -18.69 19.63
N SER A 11 6.53 -19.18 18.41
CA SER A 11 6.93 -18.46 17.20
C SER A 11 6.03 -17.24 17.10
N ALA A 12 6.42 -16.17 17.78
CA ALA A 12 5.93 -14.85 17.49
C ALA A 12 6.34 -14.56 16.04
N CYS A 13 5.42 -14.76 15.10
CA CYS A 13 5.53 -14.16 13.78
C CYS A 13 5.60 -12.65 14.02
N ALA A 14 6.83 -12.14 14.12
CA ALA A 14 7.11 -10.73 13.99
C ALA A 14 6.66 -10.37 12.57
N HIS A 15 5.38 -10.00 12.43
CA HIS A 15 4.89 -9.27 11.29
C HIS A 15 5.60 -7.92 11.31
N SER A 16 6.85 -7.91 10.86
CA SER A 16 7.60 -6.71 10.59
C SER A 16 6.75 -5.89 9.64
N THR A 17 6.30 -4.73 10.09
CA THR A 17 5.61 -3.73 9.29
C THR A 17 6.61 -3.16 8.29
N VAL A 18 6.82 -3.88 7.18
CA VAL A 18 7.71 -3.43 6.11
C VAL A 18 7.03 -2.28 5.40
N LYS A 19 7.51 -1.06 5.65
CA LYS A 19 7.17 0.08 4.81
C LYS A 19 7.74 -0.17 3.41
N PRO A 20 6.92 -0.10 2.35
CA PRO A 20 7.42 -0.26 0.98
C PRO A 20 8.53 0.72 0.65
N LEU A 21 9.49 0.28 -0.16
CA LEU A 21 10.50 1.16 -0.73
C LEU A 21 9.85 2.14 -1.70
N ILE A 22 10.29 3.40 -1.69
CA ILE A 22 9.84 4.43 -2.62
C ILE A 22 10.55 4.25 -3.97
N ASP A 23 9.79 4.27 -5.06
CA ASP A 23 10.35 4.25 -6.40
C ASP A 23 10.88 5.64 -6.75
N THR A 24 12.20 5.75 -6.92
CA THR A 24 12.88 7.01 -7.28
C THR A 24 13.03 7.19 -8.79
N ARG A 25 12.59 6.23 -9.59
CA ARG A 25 12.61 6.28 -11.07
C ARG A 25 11.39 7.04 -11.60
N PRO A 26 11.43 7.59 -12.83
CA PRO A 26 10.29 8.25 -13.46
C PRO A 26 9.23 7.26 -14.01
N ALA A 27 8.92 6.21 -13.23
CA ALA A 27 7.99 5.14 -13.61
C ALA A 27 6.52 5.57 -13.50
N VAL A 28 6.23 6.59 -12.68
CA VAL A 28 4.87 7.08 -12.42
C VAL A 28 4.80 8.58 -12.66
N ASN A 29 3.67 9.05 -13.19
CA ASN A 29 3.40 10.47 -13.36
C ASN A 29 3.01 11.11 -12.02
N VAL A 30 4.00 11.49 -11.21
CA VAL A 30 3.75 12.07 -9.87
C VAL A 30 2.96 13.37 -9.94
N GLN A 31 3.17 14.20 -10.98
CA GLN A 31 2.43 15.46 -11.15
C GLN A 31 0.93 15.23 -11.37
N GLU A 32 0.55 14.14 -12.05
CA GLU A 32 -0.85 13.73 -12.20
C GLU A 32 -1.47 13.40 -10.84
N LEU A 33 -0.75 12.68 -9.98
CA LEU A 33 -1.22 12.35 -8.63
C LEU A 33 -1.36 13.62 -7.77
N GLU A 34 -0.37 14.50 -7.80
CA GLU A 34 -0.39 15.78 -7.07
C GLU A 34 -1.59 16.65 -7.48
N GLY A 35 -1.87 16.72 -8.78
CA GLY A 35 -3.04 17.42 -9.32
C GLY A 35 -4.37 16.75 -8.94
N ARG A 36 -4.47 15.42 -9.08
CA ARG A 36 -5.68 14.65 -8.79
C ARG A 36 -6.08 14.72 -7.31
N PHE A 37 -5.10 14.58 -6.43
CA PHE A 37 -5.32 14.55 -4.98
C PHE A 37 -5.19 15.91 -4.29
N ARG A 38 -4.82 16.96 -5.04
CA ARG A 38 -4.63 18.33 -4.52
C ARG A 38 -3.60 18.41 -3.39
N PHE A 39 -2.61 17.53 -3.41
CA PHE A 39 -1.51 17.51 -2.45
C PHE A 39 -0.18 17.73 -3.20
N PRO A 40 0.67 18.66 -2.74
CA PRO A 40 1.83 19.13 -3.50
C PRO A 40 3.05 18.21 -3.44
N LYS A 41 2.95 17.06 -2.78
CA LYS A 41 4.04 16.08 -2.67
C LYS A 41 3.45 14.69 -2.57
N CYS A 42 3.50 13.97 -3.68
CA CYS A 42 3.17 12.54 -3.72
C CYS A 42 4.44 11.70 -3.84
N VAL A 43 4.49 10.58 -3.13
CA VAL A 43 5.51 9.55 -3.28
C VAL A 43 4.82 8.21 -3.54
N VAL A 44 5.46 7.38 -4.37
CA VAL A 44 4.89 6.12 -4.83
C VAL A 44 5.89 5.00 -4.55
N SER A 45 5.41 3.87 -4.05
CA SER A 45 6.26 2.71 -3.82
C SER A 45 6.74 2.08 -5.13
N VAL A 46 7.78 1.25 -5.04
CA VAL A 46 8.07 0.23 -6.05
C VAL A 46 6.85 -0.69 -6.25
N PRO A 47 6.75 -1.40 -7.39
CA PRO A 47 5.68 -2.39 -7.61
C PRO A 47 5.62 -3.41 -6.48
N LEU A 48 4.40 -3.72 -6.05
CA LEU A 48 4.09 -4.63 -4.96
C LEU A 48 3.34 -5.85 -5.50
N THR A 49 3.55 -6.99 -4.85
CA THR A 49 2.60 -8.11 -4.95
C THR A 49 1.30 -7.74 -4.23
N GLN A 50 0.22 -8.49 -4.48
CA GLN A 50 -1.03 -8.30 -3.73
C GLN A 50 -0.81 -8.43 -2.22
N ASP A 51 -0.08 -9.45 -1.76
CA ASP A 51 0.20 -9.65 -0.33
C ASP A 51 0.98 -8.48 0.27
N GLN A 52 1.95 -7.92 -0.46
CA GLN A 52 2.71 -6.76 -0.02
C GLN A 52 1.83 -5.51 0.05
N ALA A 53 0.94 -5.30 -0.92
CA ALA A 53 -0.01 -4.20 -0.91
C ALA A 53 -1.00 -4.32 0.27
N ILE A 54 -1.50 -5.52 0.56
CA ILE A 54 -2.38 -5.80 1.70
C ILE A 54 -1.65 -5.55 3.03
N ALA A 55 -0.43 -6.09 3.17
CA ALA A 55 0.38 -5.88 4.37
C ALA A 55 0.70 -4.40 4.58
N SER A 56 1.02 -3.69 3.50
CA SER A 56 1.34 -2.27 3.57
C SER A 56 0.13 -1.43 3.96
N ALA A 57 -1.06 -1.69 3.40
CA ALA A 57 -2.30 -1.05 3.82
C ALA A 57 -2.63 -1.34 5.29
N GLY A 58 -2.41 -2.58 5.75
CA GLY A 58 -2.56 -2.95 7.15
C GLY A 58 -1.66 -2.13 8.08
N SER A 59 -0.42 -1.85 7.67
CA SER A 59 0.54 -1.10 8.49
C SER A 59 0.17 0.37 8.71
N VAL A 60 -0.75 0.93 7.92
CA VAL A 60 -1.20 2.34 7.99
C VAL A 60 -2.62 2.48 8.51
N GLY A 61 -3.23 1.41 9.05
CA GLY A 61 -4.56 1.47 9.66
C GLY A 61 -5.70 0.96 8.78
N ALA A 62 -5.39 0.31 7.65
CA ALA A 62 -6.37 -0.40 6.82
C ALA A 62 -6.18 -1.93 6.87
N PRO A 63 -6.31 -2.57 8.05
CA PRO A 63 -6.26 -4.02 8.11
C PRO A 63 -7.39 -4.62 7.27
N ARG A 64 -7.12 -5.77 6.65
CA ARG A 64 -8.09 -6.51 5.83
C ARG A 64 -8.64 -5.69 4.64
N ILE A 65 -7.81 -4.83 4.04
CA ILE A 65 -8.17 -4.08 2.82
C ILE A 65 -8.69 -4.99 1.71
N ASN A 66 -8.21 -6.24 1.65
CA ASN A 66 -8.62 -7.26 0.70
C ASN A 66 -10.07 -7.74 0.81
N GLU A 67 -10.75 -7.44 1.93
CA GLU A 67 -12.15 -7.78 2.13
C GLU A 67 -13.10 -6.64 1.68
N ARG A 68 -12.55 -5.46 1.40
CA ARG A 68 -13.32 -4.31 0.93
C ARG A 68 -13.78 -4.52 -0.51
N GLN A 69 -14.95 -3.97 -0.84
CA GLN A 69 -15.47 -4.03 -2.20
C GLN A 69 -14.55 -3.33 -3.20
N GLU A 70 -14.00 -2.17 -2.84
CA GLU A 70 -13.11 -1.40 -3.73
C GLU A 70 -11.85 -2.20 -4.09
N TRP A 71 -11.34 -3.02 -3.17
CA TRP A 71 -10.23 -3.92 -3.46
C TRP A 71 -10.60 -4.98 -4.48
N ARG A 72 -11.77 -5.62 -4.33
CA ARG A 72 -12.25 -6.59 -5.33
C ARG A 72 -12.35 -5.96 -6.71
N GLU A 73 -13.00 -4.81 -6.80
CA GLU A 73 -13.15 -4.04 -8.05
C GLU A 73 -11.80 -3.60 -8.64
N LEU A 74 -10.82 -3.27 -7.79
CA LEU A 74 -9.45 -2.97 -8.23
C LEU A 74 -8.78 -4.22 -8.80
N THR A 75 -8.87 -5.36 -8.10
CA THR A 75 -8.22 -6.60 -8.53
C THR A 75 -8.81 -7.20 -9.80
N GLU A 76 -10.11 -7.01 -10.05
CA GLU A 76 -10.78 -7.43 -11.29
C GLU A 76 -10.28 -6.68 -12.54
N LYS A 77 -9.67 -5.49 -12.36
CA LYS A 77 -9.15 -4.66 -13.46
C LYS A 77 -7.69 -4.95 -13.80
N ILE A 78 -7.01 -5.78 -13.01
CA ILE A 78 -5.58 -6.09 -13.19
C ILE A 78 -5.38 -6.82 -14.52
N ALA A 79 -4.53 -6.26 -15.37
CA ALA A 79 -4.05 -6.87 -16.60
C ALA A 79 -2.54 -7.16 -16.51
N PRO A 80 -2.00 -8.04 -17.39
CA PRO A 80 -0.55 -8.24 -17.48
C PRO A 80 0.19 -6.92 -17.72
N GLY A 81 1.21 -6.67 -16.90
CA GLY A 81 2.00 -5.42 -16.94
C GLY A 81 1.47 -4.29 -16.06
N ASP A 82 0.31 -4.46 -15.42
CA ASP A 82 -0.14 -3.52 -14.40
C ASP A 82 0.63 -3.73 -13.08
N GLU A 83 0.76 -2.66 -12.32
CA GLU A 83 1.53 -2.62 -11.09
C GLU A 83 0.68 -2.12 -9.93
N LEU A 84 0.62 -2.89 -8.84
CA LEU A 84 0.11 -2.40 -7.57
C LEU A 84 1.19 -1.57 -6.89
N ARG A 85 0.85 -0.37 -6.45
CA ARG A 85 1.78 0.52 -5.75
C ARG A 85 1.06 1.24 -4.63
N HIS A 86 1.76 1.48 -3.54
CA HIS A 86 1.27 2.31 -2.46
C HIS A 86 1.61 3.78 -2.78
N VAL A 87 0.65 4.68 -2.61
CA VAL A 87 0.80 6.11 -2.83
C VAL A 87 0.56 6.88 -1.52
N TRP A 88 1.48 7.78 -1.20
CA TRP A 88 1.32 8.75 -0.11
C TRP A 88 1.43 10.15 -0.65
N CYS A 89 0.37 10.94 -0.50
CA CYS A 89 0.37 12.36 -0.82
C CYS A 89 0.20 13.18 0.45
N MET A 90 1.12 14.12 0.67
CA MET A 90 1.20 14.90 1.90
C MET A 90 0.99 16.40 1.64
N PRO A 91 0.39 17.14 2.59
CA PRO A 91 0.33 18.59 2.52
C PRO A 91 1.72 19.21 2.68
N ARG A 92 1.89 20.44 2.17
CA ARG A 92 3.11 21.23 2.41
C ARG A 92 3.32 21.55 3.89
N ARG A 93 2.22 21.83 4.59
CA ARG A 93 2.13 22.14 6.02
C ARG A 93 0.74 21.76 6.52
N GLY A 94 0.62 21.34 7.78
CA GLY A 94 -0.65 21.02 8.42
C GLY A 94 -0.94 19.53 8.47
N ARG A 95 -2.15 19.20 8.94
CA ARG A 95 -2.71 17.85 8.93
C ARG A 95 -3.35 17.57 7.57
N GLY A 96 -3.71 16.32 7.34
CA GLY A 96 -4.22 15.91 6.05
C GLY A 96 -3.29 14.95 5.30
N GLY A 97 -3.83 14.31 4.28
CA GLY A 97 -3.08 13.54 3.31
C GLY A 97 -3.96 12.51 2.61
N VAL A 98 -3.40 11.89 1.58
CA VAL A 98 -3.98 10.73 0.92
C VAL A 98 -3.01 9.57 1.04
N ASP A 99 -3.53 8.45 1.53
CA ASP A 99 -2.83 7.19 1.64
C ASP A 99 -3.71 6.13 0.96
N LEU A 100 -3.18 5.49 -0.08
CA LEU A 100 -3.93 4.55 -0.90
C LEU A 100 -3.04 3.46 -1.51
N VAL A 101 -3.68 2.35 -1.88
CA VAL A 101 -3.12 1.40 -2.85
C VAL A 101 -3.70 1.72 -4.22
N GLY A 102 -2.84 1.94 -5.21
CA GLY A 102 -3.20 2.25 -6.59
C GLY A 102 -2.80 1.13 -7.55
N LEU A 103 -3.63 0.90 -8.56
CA LEU A 103 -3.33 0.10 -9.73
C LEU A 103 -2.83 1.00 -10.86
N PHE A 104 -1.59 0.79 -11.29
CA PHE A 104 -0.95 1.58 -12.33
C PHE A 104 -0.84 0.77 -13.62
N ARG A 105 -1.10 1.44 -14.76
CA ARG A 105 -0.80 0.92 -16.10
C ARG A 105 0.13 1.89 -16.79
N GLY A 106 1.39 1.47 -16.94
CA GLY A 106 2.46 2.39 -17.29
C GLY A 106 2.57 3.50 -16.23
N LYS A 107 2.43 4.76 -16.66
CA LYS A 107 2.63 5.93 -15.78
C LYS A 107 1.36 6.42 -15.07
N HIS A 108 0.19 5.83 -15.38
CA HIS A 108 -1.12 6.37 -15.02
C HIS A 108 -1.82 5.52 -13.97
N LEU A 109 -2.55 6.19 -13.08
CA LEU A 109 -3.37 5.55 -12.04
C LEU A 109 -4.74 5.17 -12.61
N LEU A 110 -5.03 3.87 -12.68
CA LEU A 110 -6.29 3.34 -13.23
C LEU A 110 -7.39 3.19 -12.18
N ALA A 111 -7.03 2.70 -11.01
CA ALA A 111 -7.95 2.44 -9.91
C ALA A 111 -7.21 2.56 -8.57
N GLU A 112 -7.93 2.81 -7.49
CA GLU A 112 -7.35 3.05 -6.17
C GLU A 112 -8.28 2.57 -5.05
N VAL A 113 -7.68 2.21 -3.93
CA VAL A 113 -8.37 1.94 -2.67
C VAL A 113 -7.69 2.75 -1.59
N HIS A 114 -8.43 3.68 -0.99
CA HIS A 114 -7.92 4.54 0.08
C HIS A 114 -7.81 3.73 1.37
N THR A 115 -6.65 3.80 2.04
CA THR A 115 -6.40 3.06 3.27
C THR A 115 -6.97 3.84 4.46
N VAL A 116 -6.73 5.15 4.51
CA VAL A 116 -7.23 6.12 5.50
C VAL A 116 -7.33 7.51 4.86
N PHE A 117 -8.37 8.28 5.17
CA PHE A 117 -8.31 9.74 5.02
C PHE A 117 -7.54 10.28 6.23
N VAL A 118 -6.31 10.72 6.01
CA VAL A 118 -5.58 11.42 7.07
C VAL A 118 -6.28 12.78 7.20
N ASP A 119 -6.94 13.04 8.34
CA ASP A 119 -7.52 14.34 8.71
C ASP A 119 -6.47 15.29 9.30
#